data_AF-A5FMD5-F1
#
_entry.id   AF-A5FMD5-F1
#
_cell.length_a   1.000
_cell.length_b   1.000
_cell.length_c   1.000
_cell.angle_alpha   90.00
_cell.angle_beta   90.00
_cell.angle_gamma   90.00
#
_symmetry.space_group_name_H-M   'P 1'
#
loop_
_entity.id
_entity.type
_entity.pdbx_description
1 polymer ?
#
loop_
_entity_poly.entity_id
_entity_poly.type
_entity_poly.pdbx_seq_one_letter_code
_entity_poly.pdbx_strand_id
1 'polypeptide(L)'
;MYKKIIYVWVLFNCCLAHTQTVNEVIQKISKQYSLAKPLQYKSTYSLYKDFDSKKIEETYKGIYYKNDLNEIYTKIGDTEILNSKEVYLKISNSEKAVEISNPVPNYNGDFDIKPLLQLCKIEKFVDYKTYWEITLTAKPYSSLSYSKIVVQVTKNYFLQKQVFYYSTAVNFSNDYRKPDPHYPRLEIVNTNFNRNAVNASVFNTKTYFTTSAKKQIVPAEKLKKYEIIDQRVISK
;
A
#
# COMPACT_ATOMS: atom_id res chain seq x y z
N MET A 1 51.13 -29.95 -39.01
CA MET A 1 51.45 -29.24 -37.76
C MET A 1 50.24 -28.40 -37.33
N TYR A 2 49.61 -28.79 -36.23
CA TYR A 2 48.68 -28.04 -35.36
C TYR A 2 47.52 -27.22 -35.97
N LYS A 3 46.51 -27.96 -36.47
CA LYS A 3 45.09 -27.64 -36.24
C LYS A 3 44.84 -27.65 -34.72
N LYS A 4 44.73 -26.51 -34.05
CA LYS A 4 44.13 -26.37 -32.68
C LYS A 4 44.15 -24.92 -32.17
N ILE A 5 43.64 -23.94 -32.92
CA ILE A 5 43.44 -22.57 -32.40
C ILE A 5 42.12 -21.99 -32.91
N ILE A 6 41.00 -22.68 -32.69
CA ILE A 6 39.66 -22.10 -32.91
C ILE A 6 38.68 -22.74 -31.92
N TYR A 7 38.83 -22.54 -30.60
CA TYR A 7 37.79 -22.93 -29.63
C TYR A 7 37.89 -22.18 -28.28
N VAL A 8 38.38 -20.94 -28.25
CA VAL A 8 38.45 -20.14 -27.00
C VAL A 8 37.62 -18.85 -27.06
N TRP A 9 37.13 -18.43 -28.23
CA TRP A 9 36.37 -17.18 -28.38
C TRP A 9 34.83 -17.31 -28.28
N VAL A 10 34.31 -18.52 -28.05
CA VAL A 10 32.84 -18.75 -27.95
C VAL A 10 32.35 -18.75 -26.48
N LEU A 11 33.24 -18.82 -25.49
CA LEU A 11 32.85 -18.85 -24.07
C LEU A 11 32.72 -17.47 -23.41
N PHE A 12 33.02 -16.37 -24.11
CA PHE A 12 32.96 -15.01 -23.54
C PHE A 12 31.66 -14.24 -23.81
N ASN A 13 30.70 -14.82 -24.54
CA ASN A 13 29.45 -14.14 -24.92
C ASN A 13 28.20 -14.53 -24.09
N CYS A 14 28.30 -15.38 -23.07
CA CYS A 14 27.12 -15.93 -22.38
C CYS A 14 26.70 -15.23 -21.07
N CYS A 15 27.31 -14.11 -20.68
CA CYS A 15 26.92 -13.43 -19.43
C CYS A 15 26.64 -11.94 -19.62
N LEU A 16 25.82 -11.57 -20.61
CA LEU A 16 25.04 -10.34 -20.48
C LEU A 16 23.94 -10.58 -19.44
N ALA A 17 24.35 -10.63 -18.17
CA ALA A 17 23.41 -10.58 -17.06
C ALA A 17 22.69 -9.24 -17.13
N HIS A 18 21.48 -9.24 -17.71
CA HIS A 18 20.65 -8.06 -17.81
C HIS A 18 20.08 -7.77 -16.41
N THR A 19 20.84 -7.03 -15.61
CA THR A 19 20.39 -6.53 -14.32
C THR A 19 19.26 -5.54 -14.58
N GLN A 20 18.03 -5.86 -14.12
CA GLN A 20 16.91 -4.93 -14.24
C GLN A 20 17.22 -3.64 -13.49
N THR A 21 16.81 -2.50 -14.02
CA THR A 21 16.95 -1.23 -13.32
C THR A 21 15.80 -1.02 -12.34
N VAL A 22 16.01 -0.19 -11.31
CA VAL A 22 14.95 0.18 -10.36
C VAL A 22 13.76 0.82 -11.07
N ASN A 23 14.00 1.64 -12.11
CA ASN A 23 12.94 2.28 -12.88
C ASN A 23 12.08 1.25 -13.63
N GLU A 24 12.68 0.22 -14.22
CA GLU A 24 11.93 -0.86 -14.87
C GLU A 24 11.07 -1.63 -13.87
N VAL A 25 11.60 -1.95 -12.69
CA VAL A 25 10.85 -2.63 -11.63
C VAL A 25 9.65 -1.78 -11.21
N ILE A 26 9.87 -0.49 -10.96
CA ILE A 26 8.82 0.47 -10.59
C ILE A 26 7.74 0.57 -11.67
N GLN A 27 8.13 0.69 -12.94
CA GLN A 27 7.17 0.72 -14.05
C GLN A 27 6.35 -0.57 -14.14
N LYS A 28 6.97 -1.73 -13.94
CA LYS A 28 6.28 -3.02 -13.98
C LYS A 28 5.35 -3.22 -12.79
N ILE A 29 5.67 -2.71 -11.60
CA ILE A 29 4.74 -2.65 -10.47
C ILE A 29 3.52 -1.81 -10.84
N SER A 30 3.72 -0.58 -11.31
CA SER A 30 2.61 0.28 -11.72
C SER A 30 1.74 -0.42 -12.76
N LYS A 31 2.34 -1.02 -13.79
CA LYS A 31 1.61 -1.79 -14.79
C LYS A 31 0.80 -2.93 -14.16
N GLN A 32 1.40 -3.68 -13.24
CA GLN A 32 0.78 -4.83 -12.60
C GLN A 32 -0.46 -4.45 -11.77
N TYR A 33 -0.40 -3.32 -11.06
CA TYR A 33 -1.52 -2.81 -10.27
C TYR A 33 -2.55 -2.06 -11.12
N SER A 34 -2.17 -1.49 -12.26
CA SER A 34 -3.10 -0.81 -13.18
C SER A 34 -3.87 -1.75 -14.11
N LEU A 35 -3.54 -3.06 -14.17
CA LEU A 35 -4.30 -4.02 -14.96
C LEU A 35 -5.78 -4.03 -14.52
N ALA A 36 -6.69 -3.87 -15.48
CA ALA A 36 -8.14 -4.02 -15.32
C ALA A 36 -8.52 -5.50 -15.13
N LYS A 37 -8.04 -6.10 -14.04
CA LYS A 37 -8.27 -7.47 -13.61
C LYS A 37 -8.43 -7.49 -12.10
N PRO A 38 -9.23 -8.42 -11.56
CA PRO A 38 -9.35 -8.56 -10.12
C PRO A 38 -7.98 -8.72 -9.45
N LEU A 39 -7.81 -8.19 -8.25
CA LEU A 39 -6.64 -8.42 -7.43
C LEU A 39 -7.08 -8.49 -5.98
N GLN A 40 -6.60 -9.49 -5.26
CA GLN A 40 -6.76 -9.54 -3.83
C GLN A 40 -5.50 -10.05 -3.14
N TYR A 41 -5.28 -9.55 -1.93
CA TYR A 41 -4.23 -10.01 -1.02
C TYR A 41 -4.60 -9.68 0.42
N LYS A 42 -3.91 -10.32 1.36
CA LYS A 42 -4.01 -10.05 2.79
C LYS A 42 -2.76 -9.30 3.24
N SER A 43 -2.94 -8.36 4.14
CA SER A 43 -1.86 -7.56 4.71
C SER A 43 -1.76 -7.80 6.22
N THR A 44 -0.54 -7.79 6.75
CA THR A 44 -0.29 -7.71 8.19
C THR A 44 0.55 -6.47 8.44
N TYR A 45 0.05 -5.61 9.32
CA TYR A 45 0.73 -4.41 9.79
C TYR A 45 1.28 -4.73 11.18
N SER A 46 2.56 -4.48 11.40
CA SER A 46 3.22 -4.71 12.69
C SER A 46 4.01 -3.46 13.06
N LEU A 47 3.62 -2.84 14.18
CA LEU A 47 4.33 -1.71 14.76
C LEU A 47 5.35 -2.24 15.77
N TYR A 48 6.58 -1.75 15.65
CA TYR A 48 7.65 -2.02 16.60
C TYR A 48 8.05 -0.70 17.24
N LYS A 49 8.30 -0.73 18.54
CA LYS A 49 8.66 0.44 19.34
C LYS A 49 9.91 1.15 18.81
N ASP A 50 10.91 0.37 18.40
CA ASP A 50 12.20 0.86 17.90
C ASP A 50 12.55 0.29 16.51
N PHE A 51 13.50 0.93 15.84
CA PHE A 51 13.98 0.55 14.52
C PHE A 51 14.56 -0.86 14.43
N ASP A 52 15.09 -1.41 15.52
CA ASP A 52 15.75 -2.72 15.58
C ASP A 52 15.02 -3.71 16.50
N SER A 53 14.01 -3.26 17.24
CA SER A 53 13.21 -4.10 18.13
C SER A 53 12.65 -5.33 17.40
N LYS A 54 12.66 -6.47 18.07
CA LYS A 54 12.05 -7.72 17.57
C LYS A 54 10.66 -7.97 18.16
N LYS A 55 10.26 -7.19 19.17
CA LYS A 55 8.97 -7.29 19.83
C LYS A 55 7.96 -6.44 19.07
N ILE A 56 6.89 -7.08 18.61
CA ILE A 56 5.72 -6.39 18.04
C ILE A 56 4.98 -5.73 19.19
N GLU A 57 4.71 -4.43 19.05
CA GLU A 57 3.93 -3.67 20.02
C GLU A 57 2.44 -3.68 19.65
N GLU A 58 2.14 -3.48 18.36
CA GLU A 58 0.78 -3.56 17.84
C GLU A 58 0.75 -4.32 16.52
N THR A 59 -0.36 -5.02 16.26
CA THR A 59 -0.57 -5.66 14.97
C THR A 59 -2.00 -5.54 14.49
N TYR A 60 -2.14 -5.28 13.19
CA TYR A 60 -3.42 -5.19 12.52
C TYR A 60 -3.42 -6.09 11.29
N LYS A 61 -4.59 -6.66 10.98
CA LYS A 61 -4.81 -7.36 9.72
C LYS A 61 -5.46 -6.43 8.73
N GLY A 62 -5.12 -6.60 7.48
CA GLY A 62 -5.78 -5.93 6.38
C GLY A 62 -6.10 -6.86 5.23
N ILE A 63 -7.00 -6.38 4.39
CA ILE A 63 -7.38 -6.99 3.11
C ILE A 63 -7.45 -5.90 2.07
N TYR A 64 -7.03 -6.25 0.86
CA TYR A 64 -7.14 -5.42 -0.33
C TYR A 64 -7.90 -6.21 -1.37
N TYR A 65 -8.91 -5.58 -1.96
CA TYR A 65 -9.67 -6.08 -3.09
C TYR A 65 -9.73 -5.04 -4.18
N LYS A 66 -9.61 -5.50 -5.41
CA LYS A 66 -9.81 -4.72 -6.62
C LYS A 66 -10.61 -5.55 -7.61
N ASN A 67 -11.56 -4.96 -8.33
CA ASN A 67 -12.27 -5.62 -9.42
C ASN A 67 -11.69 -5.24 -10.81
N ASP A 68 -12.28 -5.81 -11.86
CA ASP A 68 -11.95 -5.52 -13.26
C ASP A 68 -12.30 -4.09 -13.69
N LEU A 69 -13.23 -3.43 -12.99
CA LEU A 69 -13.58 -2.02 -13.17
C LEU A 69 -12.63 -1.04 -12.45
N ASN A 70 -11.55 -1.54 -11.83
CA ASN A 70 -10.59 -0.79 -11.01
C ASN A 70 -11.19 -0.15 -9.74
N GLU A 71 -12.34 -0.61 -9.27
CA GLU A 71 -12.86 -0.23 -7.96
C GLU A 71 -12.06 -0.96 -6.89
N ILE A 72 -11.77 -0.28 -5.80
CA ILE A 72 -10.88 -0.77 -4.74
C ILE A 72 -11.62 -0.74 -3.41
N TYR A 73 -11.47 -1.82 -2.67
CA TYR A 73 -11.85 -1.90 -1.27
C TYR A 73 -10.64 -2.31 -0.45
N THR A 74 -10.36 -1.55 0.60
CA THR A 74 -9.33 -1.86 1.59
C THR A 74 -9.94 -1.87 2.98
N LYS A 75 -9.54 -2.84 3.79
CA LYS A 75 -9.83 -2.82 5.23
C LYS A 75 -8.53 -3.00 5.98
N ILE A 76 -8.26 -2.15 6.95
CA ILE A 76 -7.05 -2.14 7.78
C ILE A 76 -7.51 -1.96 9.21
N GLY A 77 -7.39 -3.01 10.02
CA GLY A 77 -7.98 -3.04 11.36
C GLY A 77 -9.47 -2.69 11.31
N ASP A 78 -9.85 -1.63 12.01
CA ASP A 78 -11.22 -1.15 12.12
C ASP A 78 -11.60 -0.11 11.06
N THR A 79 -10.70 0.24 10.14
CA THR A 79 -10.98 1.19 9.06
C THR A 79 -11.28 0.46 7.75
N GLU A 80 -12.36 0.85 7.07
CA GLU A 80 -12.71 0.38 5.73
C GLU A 80 -12.67 1.56 4.76
N ILE A 81 -12.14 1.34 3.56
CA ILE A 81 -12.08 2.32 2.48
C ILE A 81 -12.64 1.65 1.23
N LEU A 82 -13.58 2.32 0.57
CA LEU A 82 -14.09 1.94 -0.74
C LEU A 82 -13.89 3.11 -1.69
N ASN A 83 -13.19 2.91 -2.79
CA ASN A 83 -13.17 3.81 -3.92
C ASN A 83 -13.85 3.10 -5.10
N SER A 84 -15.13 3.42 -5.32
CA SER A 84 -15.91 2.95 -6.45
C SER A 84 -15.96 4.01 -7.56
N LYS A 85 -16.66 3.72 -8.65
CA LYS A 85 -16.94 4.74 -9.69
C LYS A 85 -17.85 5.87 -9.21
N GLU A 86 -18.57 5.66 -8.12
CA GLU A 86 -19.61 6.58 -7.63
C GLU A 86 -19.16 7.38 -6.41
N VAL A 87 -18.32 6.78 -5.55
CA VAL A 87 -17.95 7.38 -4.26
C VAL A 87 -16.56 6.96 -3.79
N TYR A 88 -15.93 7.84 -3.03
CA TYR A 88 -14.90 7.48 -2.08
C TYR A 88 -15.50 7.47 -0.67
N LEU A 89 -15.44 6.33 0.00
CA LEU A 89 -16.05 6.08 1.29
C LEU A 89 -14.97 5.64 2.26
N LYS A 90 -14.90 6.27 3.42
CA LYS A 90 -14.05 5.84 4.53
C LYS A 90 -14.91 5.62 5.76
N ILE A 91 -14.80 4.45 6.38
CA ILE A 91 -15.57 4.06 7.56
C ILE A 91 -14.58 3.77 8.68
N SER A 92 -14.69 4.50 9.78
CA SER A 92 -13.95 4.28 11.02
C SER A 92 -14.86 3.55 12.01
N ASN A 93 -14.66 2.25 12.20
CA ASN A 93 -15.53 1.46 13.08
C ASN A 93 -15.28 1.74 14.57
N SER A 94 -14.06 2.16 14.93
CA SER A 94 -13.69 2.58 16.29
C SER A 94 -14.35 3.91 16.66
N GLU A 95 -14.33 4.88 15.75
CA GLU A 95 -14.90 6.23 15.97
C GLU A 95 -16.38 6.30 15.63
N LYS A 96 -16.97 5.25 15.04
CA LYS A 96 -18.34 5.24 14.53
C LYS A 96 -18.61 6.40 13.57
N ALA A 97 -17.70 6.61 12.62
CA ALA A 97 -17.79 7.67 11.62
C ALA A 97 -17.75 7.13 10.19
N VAL A 98 -18.48 7.77 9.28
CA VAL A 98 -18.49 7.50 7.84
C VAL A 98 -18.24 8.81 7.10
N GLU A 99 -17.16 8.86 6.36
CA GLU A 99 -16.79 9.97 5.50
C GLU A 99 -17.11 9.61 4.05
N ILE A 100 -17.85 10.49 3.38
CA ILE A 100 -18.31 10.31 2.00
C ILE A 100 -17.76 11.47 1.16
N SER A 101 -17.01 11.15 0.11
CA SER A 101 -16.45 12.13 -0.82
C SER A 101 -16.54 11.65 -2.27
N ASN A 102 -16.13 12.49 -3.21
CA ASN A 102 -16.11 12.13 -4.63
C ASN A 102 -15.05 11.04 -4.87
N PRO A 103 -15.26 10.12 -5.84
CA PRO A 103 -14.25 9.14 -6.23
C PRO A 103 -12.89 9.78 -6.45
N VAL A 104 -11.83 9.11 -5.97
CA VAL A 104 -10.46 9.52 -6.25
C VAL A 104 -10.03 8.89 -7.58
N PRO A 105 -9.73 9.70 -8.61
CA PRO A 105 -9.25 9.18 -9.89
C PRO A 105 -7.91 8.48 -9.72
N ASN A 106 -7.71 7.37 -10.43
CA ASN A 106 -6.46 6.59 -10.41
C ASN A 106 -6.01 6.13 -9.00
N TYR A 107 -6.96 6.01 -8.06
CA TYR A 107 -6.67 5.44 -6.75
C TYR A 107 -6.16 4.00 -6.92
N ASN A 108 -4.97 3.72 -6.37
CA ASN A 108 -4.36 2.38 -6.40
C ASN A 108 -4.35 1.75 -5.00
N GLY A 109 -5.07 2.31 -4.03
CA GLY A 109 -4.96 1.95 -2.61
C GLY A 109 -3.71 2.56 -1.97
N ASP A 110 -3.13 1.83 -1.03
CA ASP A 110 -2.08 2.30 -0.12
C ASP A 110 -0.70 2.55 -0.76
N PHE A 111 -0.51 2.26 -2.05
CA PHE A 111 0.80 2.43 -2.67
C PHE A 111 0.73 3.04 -4.08
N ASP A 112 0.99 4.35 -4.15
CA ASP A 112 1.48 5.01 -5.35
C ASP A 112 2.92 5.45 -5.15
N ILE A 113 3.83 4.79 -5.88
CA ILE A 113 5.26 5.03 -5.78
C ILE A 113 5.68 6.35 -6.43
N LYS A 114 4.90 6.91 -7.37
CA LYS A 114 5.29 8.13 -8.09
C LYS A 114 5.32 9.36 -7.17
N PRO A 115 4.26 9.68 -6.40
CA PRO A 115 4.32 10.73 -5.38
C PRO A 115 5.43 10.47 -4.36
N LEU A 116 5.65 9.20 -3.98
CA LEU A 116 6.70 8.86 -3.04
C LEU A 116 8.11 9.20 -3.57
N LEU A 117 8.39 8.96 -4.85
CA LEU A 117 9.67 9.33 -5.48
C LEU A 117 9.87 10.85 -5.64
N GLN A 118 8.79 11.65 -5.55
CA GLN A 118 8.94 13.11 -5.48
C GLN A 118 9.51 13.53 -4.13
N LEU A 119 9.14 12.83 -3.06
CA LEU A 119 9.53 13.14 -1.68
C LEU A 119 10.79 12.37 -1.21
N CYS A 120 11.12 11.25 -1.86
CA CYS A 120 12.26 10.40 -1.53
C CYS A 120 13.31 10.36 -2.64
N LYS A 121 14.55 10.03 -2.28
CA LYS A 121 15.58 9.55 -3.22
C LYS A 121 15.74 8.03 -3.08
N ILE A 122 16.08 7.36 -4.18
CA ILE A 122 16.47 5.95 -4.15
C ILE A 122 17.91 5.89 -3.65
N GLU A 123 18.11 5.32 -2.47
CA GLU A 123 19.43 5.13 -1.86
C GLU A 123 20.08 3.84 -2.36
N LYS A 124 19.31 2.76 -2.45
CA LYS A 124 19.83 1.43 -2.79
C LYS A 124 18.80 0.63 -3.57
N PHE A 125 19.29 -0.15 -4.53
CA PHE A 125 18.51 -1.15 -5.25
C PHE A 125 19.29 -2.47 -5.28
N VAL A 126 18.66 -3.55 -4.82
CA VAL A 126 19.28 -4.88 -4.76
C VAL A 126 18.37 -5.90 -5.41
N ASP A 127 18.96 -6.70 -6.31
CA ASP A 127 18.30 -7.86 -6.90
C ASP A 127 18.65 -9.11 -6.09
N TYR A 128 17.67 -9.61 -5.31
CA TYR A 128 17.76 -10.91 -4.65
C TYR A 128 17.10 -12.00 -5.50
N LYS A 129 17.44 -13.26 -5.24
CA LYS A 129 16.88 -14.42 -5.96
C LYS A 129 15.35 -14.42 -6.06
N THR A 130 14.66 -14.03 -4.98
CA THR A 130 13.19 -14.14 -4.87
C THR A 130 12.46 -12.80 -4.91
N TYR A 131 13.16 -11.67 -4.77
CA TYR A 131 12.56 -10.33 -4.76
C TYR A 131 13.58 -9.26 -5.15
N TRP A 132 13.09 -8.07 -5.49
CA TRP A 132 13.90 -6.84 -5.53
C TRP A 132 13.67 -6.05 -4.25
N GLU A 133 14.71 -5.38 -3.78
CA GLU A 133 14.64 -4.48 -2.64
C GLU A 133 15.02 -3.06 -3.07
N ILE A 134 14.17 -2.10 -2.74
CA ILE A 134 14.35 -0.68 -3.01
C ILE A 134 14.41 0.01 -1.65
N THR A 135 15.54 0.65 -1.34
CA THR A 135 15.68 1.53 -0.17
C THR A 135 15.50 2.97 -0.61
N LEU A 136 14.54 3.64 0.01
CA LEU A 136 14.20 5.04 -0.20
C LEU A 136 14.54 5.81 1.08
N THR A 137 15.11 7.00 0.92
CA THR A 137 15.32 7.95 2.02
C THR A 137 14.62 9.26 1.70
N ALA A 138 14.01 9.88 2.70
CA ALA A 138 13.40 11.19 2.56
C ALA A 138 14.40 12.22 2.01
N LYS A 139 13.96 13.09 1.11
CA LYS A 139 14.72 14.28 0.72
C LYS A 139 14.74 15.28 1.88
N PRO A 140 15.76 16.15 1.97
CA PRO A 140 15.74 17.24 2.94
C PRO A 140 14.46 18.06 2.85
N TYR A 141 13.90 18.45 4.00
CA TYR A 141 12.67 19.24 4.11
C TYR A 141 11.42 18.58 3.50
N SER A 142 11.43 17.27 3.24
CA SER A 142 10.20 16.56 2.89
C SER A 142 9.23 16.57 4.08
N SER A 143 7.94 16.69 3.81
CA SER A 143 6.87 16.54 4.81
C SER A 143 6.61 15.08 5.21
N LEU A 144 7.48 14.13 4.83
CA LEU A 144 7.32 12.73 5.18
C LEU A 144 7.61 12.49 6.66
N SER A 145 6.69 11.79 7.32
CA SER A 145 6.86 11.28 8.68
C SER A 145 7.87 10.13 8.78
N TYR A 146 8.55 9.77 7.69
CA TYR A 146 9.47 8.65 7.60
C TYR A 146 10.84 9.10 7.13
N SER A 147 11.89 8.63 7.82
CA SER A 147 13.27 8.88 7.44
C SER A 147 13.75 7.93 6.34
N LYS A 148 13.29 6.68 6.39
CA LYS A 148 13.66 5.60 5.48
C LYS A 148 12.47 4.69 5.19
N ILE A 149 12.38 4.21 3.96
CA ILE A 149 11.38 3.24 3.53
C ILE A 149 12.09 2.13 2.76
N VAL A 150 11.90 0.88 3.18
CA VAL A 150 12.40 -0.30 2.45
C VAL A 150 11.22 -1.01 1.82
N VAL A 151 11.24 -1.15 0.50
CA VAL A 151 10.20 -1.82 -0.28
C VAL A 151 10.76 -3.09 -0.88
N GLN A 152 10.10 -4.21 -0.64
CA GLN A 152 10.41 -5.47 -1.28
C GLN A 152 9.31 -5.83 -2.28
N VAL A 153 9.74 -6.24 -3.46
CA VAL A 153 8.89 -6.49 -4.62
C VAL A 153 9.18 -7.90 -5.12
N THR A 154 8.16 -8.76 -5.18
CA THR A 154 8.31 -10.12 -5.74
C THR A 154 8.78 -10.06 -7.20
N LYS A 155 9.36 -11.16 -7.70
CA LYS A 155 9.70 -11.27 -9.14
C LYS A 155 8.51 -11.17 -10.09
N ASN A 156 7.28 -11.29 -9.56
CA ASN A 156 6.03 -11.09 -10.27
C ASN A 156 5.45 -9.66 -10.10
N TYR A 157 6.26 -8.70 -9.62
CA TYR A 157 5.93 -7.28 -9.53
C TYR A 157 4.79 -6.94 -8.55
N PHE A 158 4.62 -7.75 -7.51
CA PHE A 158 3.76 -7.45 -6.37
C PHE A 158 4.57 -6.94 -5.17
N LEU A 159 4.04 -5.95 -4.46
CA LEU A 159 4.65 -5.44 -3.24
C LEU A 159 4.49 -6.46 -2.10
N GLN A 160 5.56 -7.17 -1.74
CA GLN A 160 5.50 -8.20 -0.69
C GLN A 160 5.67 -7.65 0.71
N LYS A 161 6.54 -6.65 0.88
CA LYS A 161 6.88 -6.08 2.19
C LYS A 161 7.25 -4.61 2.06
N GLN A 162 6.81 -3.81 3.02
CA GLN A 162 7.23 -2.43 3.21
C GLN A 162 7.67 -2.25 4.66
N VAL A 163 8.74 -1.51 4.87
CA VAL A 163 9.20 -1.12 6.21
C VAL A 163 9.38 0.38 6.23
N PHE A 164 8.60 1.05 7.08
CA PHE A 164 8.65 2.49 7.27
C PHE A 164 9.34 2.80 8.60
N TYR A 165 10.41 3.57 8.56
CA TYR A 165 11.14 4.02 9.73
C TYR A 165 10.75 5.46 10.01
N TYR A 166 10.12 5.72 11.16
CA TYR A 166 9.58 7.04 11.48
C TYR A 166 10.71 8.06 11.70
N SER A 167 10.53 9.30 11.25
CA SER A 167 11.49 10.39 11.45
C SER A 167 11.33 11.09 12.81
N THR A 168 10.22 10.86 13.50
CA THR A 168 9.86 11.49 14.77
C THR A 168 9.63 10.43 15.86
N ALA A 169 9.97 10.78 17.09
CA ALA A 169 9.66 9.93 18.23
C ALA A 169 8.14 9.92 18.52
N VAL A 170 7.64 8.77 18.94
CA VAL A 170 6.26 8.55 19.42
C VAL A 170 6.34 8.18 20.89
N ASN A 171 5.47 8.76 21.71
CA ASN A 171 5.36 8.39 23.12
C ASN A 171 4.49 7.14 23.26
N PHE A 172 5.07 6.05 23.77
CA PHE A 172 4.37 4.79 24.02
C PHE A 172 3.79 4.68 25.43
N SER A 173 3.97 5.69 26.27
CA SER A 173 3.40 5.73 27.62
C SER A 173 1.99 6.29 27.61
N ASN A 174 1.10 5.64 28.34
CA ASN A 174 -0.23 6.16 28.66
C ASN A 174 -0.20 7.21 29.79
N ASP A 175 0.93 7.37 30.49
CA ASP A 175 1.13 8.36 31.55
C ASP A 175 1.98 9.53 31.03
N TYR A 176 1.36 10.70 30.90
CA TYR A 176 2.03 11.92 30.43
C TYR A 176 3.19 12.36 31.34
N ARG A 177 3.18 11.96 32.62
CA ARG A 177 4.26 12.28 33.57
C ARG A 177 5.48 11.37 33.43
N LYS A 178 5.35 10.28 32.69
CA LYS A 178 6.40 9.28 32.45
C LYS A 178 6.51 9.01 30.95
N PRO A 179 7.00 9.98 30.16
CA PRO A 179 7.10 9.81 28.73
C PRO A 179 8.06 8.67 28.40
N ASP A 180 7.73 7.95 27.34
CA ASP A 180 8.43 6.79 26.83
C ASP A 180 8.62 6.97 25.32
N PRO A 181 9.50 7.92 24.90
CA PRO A 181 9.65 8.31 23.51
C PRO A 181 10.55 7.33 22.76
N HIS A 182 10.04 6.79 21.65
CA HIS A 182 10.79 5.88 20.78
C HIS A 182 10.61 6.21 19.31
N TYR A 183 11.54 5.76 18.46
CA TYR A 183 11.44 5.91 17.01
C TYR A 183 10.92 4.61 16.39
N PRO A 184 9.60 4.51 16.13
CA PRO A 184 9.04 3.25 15.70
C PRO A 184 9.39 2.89 14.27
N ARG A 185 9.23 1.61 13.96
CA ARG A 185 9.08 1.14 12.58
C ARG A 185 7.75 0.44 12.39
N LEU A 186 7.12 0.69 11.24
CA LEU A 186 5.95 -0.04 10.77
C LEU A 186 6.37 -1.00 9.68
N GLU A 187 6.06 -2.28 9.86
CA GLU A 187 6.19 -3.29 8.80
C GLU A 187 4.82 -3.65 8.23
N ILE A 188 4.71 -3.66 6.91
CA ILE A 188 3.53 -4.16 6.19
C ILE A 188 3.99 -5.37 5.38
N VAL A 189 3.34 -6.52 5.56
CA VAL A 189 3.62 -7.74 4.81
C VAL A 189 2.35 -8.18 4.08
N ASN A 190 2.44 -8.30 2.77
CA ASN A 190 1.35 -8.69 1.88
C ASN A 190 1.54 -10.14 1.43
N THR A 191 0.45 -10.91 1.47
CA THR A 191 0.45 -12.36 1.19
C THR A 191 -0.80 -12.77 0.42
N ASN A 192 -0.78 -13.98 -0.13
CA ASN A 192 -1.93 -14.59 -0.82
C ASN A 192 -2.44 -13.78 -2.03
N PHE A 193 -1.53 -13.16 -2.79
CA PHE A 193 -1.87 -12.49 -4.03
C PHE A 193 -2.60 -13.43 -4.98
N ASN A 194 -3.79 -13.04 -5.41
CA ASN A 194 -4.49 -13.78 -6.43
C ASN A 194 -5.39 -12.86 -7.27
N ARG A 195 -5.79 -13.35 -8.43
CA ARG A 195 -6.57 -12.63 -9.44
C ARG A 195 -8.01 -13.15 -9.56
N ASN A 196 -8.48 -13.87 -8.54
CA ASN A 196 -9.84 -14.36 -8.51
C ASN A 196 -10.80 -13.20 -8.24
N ALA A 197 -11.98 -13.25 -8.85
CA ALA A 197 -13.03 -12.29 -8.56
C ALA A 197 -13.46 -12.41 -7.09
N VAL A 198 -13.75 -11.26 -6.47
CA VAL A 198 -14.36 -11.19 -5.14
C VAL A 198 -15.85 -10.85 -5.29
N ASN A 199 -16.61 -11.00 -4.20
CA ASN A 199 -18.03 -10.68 -4.20
C ASN A 199 -18.27 -9.21 -4.61
N ALA A 200 -19.04 -8.99 -5.68
CA ALA A 200 -19.34 -7.67 -6.22
C ALA A 200 -20.06 -6.75 -5.22
N SER A 201 -20.75 -7.33 -4.22
CA SER A 201 -21.45 -6.54 -3.19
C SER A 201 -20.53 -5.64 -2.37
N VAL A 202 -19.24 -5.97 -2.27
CA VAL A 202 -18.24 -5.17 -1.54
C VAL A 202 -18.04 -3.80 -2.19
N PHE A 203 -18.15 -3.72 -3.52
CA PHE A 203 -17.98 -2.49 -4.29
C PHE A 203 -19.30 -1.72 -4.49
N ASN A 204 -20.44 -2.35 -4.20
CA ASN A 204 -21.74 -1.72 -4.35
C ASN A 204 -21.99 -0.70 -3.21
N THR A 205 -22.15 0.57 -3.58
CA THR A 205 -22.43 1.67 -2.66
C THR A 205 -23.69 1.45 -1.83
N LYS A 206 -24.70 0.78 -2.39
CA LYS A 206 -25.96 0.42 -1.71
C LYS A 206 -25.78 -0.52 -0.52
N THR A 207 -24.66 -1.22 -0.43
CA THR A 207 -24.29 -2.04 0.74
C THR A 207 -23.97 -1.18 1.97
N TYR A 208 -23.69 0.12 1.77
CA TYR A 208 -23.28 1.05 2.82
C TYR A 208 -24.32 2.13 3.05
N PHE A 209 -24.86 2.73 1.99
CA PHE A 209 -25.92 3.72 2.09
C PHE A 209 -26.73 3.81 0.81
N THR A 210 -27.90 4.42 0.90
CA THR A 210 -28.72 4.81 -0.25
C THR A 210 -29.01 6.30 -0.21
N THR A 211 -29.50 6.86 -1.31
CA THR A 211 -29.92 8.25 -1.38
C THR A 211 -31.44 8.29 -1.51
N SER A 212 -32.12 8.96 -0.58
CA SER A 212 -33.57 9.14 -0.63
C SER A 212 -34.00 10.04 -1.80
N ALA A 213 -35.30 10.07 -2.10
CA ALA A 213 -35.86 10.98 -3.12
C ALA A 213 -35.54 12.46 -2.85
N LYS A 214 -35.29 12.84 -1.58
CA LYS A 214 -34.91 14.19 -1.15
C LYS A 214 -33.39 14.43 -1.13
N LYS A 215 -32.60 13.54 -1.76
CA LYS A 215 -31.12 13.58 -1.79
C LYS A 215 -30.44 13.43 -0.42
N GLN A 216 -31.16 12.94 0.59
CA GLN A 216 -30.57 12.65 1.91
C GLN A 216 -29.92 11.26 1.91
N ILE A 217 -28.77 11.14 2.56
CA ILE A 217 -28.08 9.87 2.75
C ILE A 217 -28.81 9.05 3.82
N VAL A 218 -29.16 7.82 3.47
CA VAL A 218 -29.81 6.83 4.33
C VAL A 218 -28.83 5.68 4.54
N PRO A 219 -28.19 5.57 5.72
CA PRO A 219 -27.22 4.53 6.01
C PRO A 219 -27.86 3.14 6.02
N ALA A 220 -27.10 2.12 5.62
CA ALA A 220 -27.47 0.73 5.85
C ALA A 220 -27.55 0.42 7.36
N GLU A 221 -28.27 -0.65 7.73
CA GLU A 221 -28.51 -1.02 9.14
C GLU A 221 -27.24 -1.00 10.00
N LYS A 222 -26.16 -1.59 9.47
CA LYS A 222 -24.86 -1.69 10.15
C LYS A 222 -24.21 -0.34 10.47
N LEU A 223 -24.61 0.73 9.77
CA LEU A 223 -24.06 2.08 9.90
C LEU A 223 -25.07 3.08 10.53
N LYS A 224 -26.25 2.65 10.97
CA LYS A 224 -27.28 3.57 11.50
C LYS A 224 -26.85 4.39 12.71
N LYS A 225 -25.91 3.88 13.51
CA LYS A 225 -25.37 4.56 14.69
C LYS A 225 -24.10 5.37 14.40
N TYR A 226 -23.71 5.48 13.13
CA TYR A 226 -22.49 6.17 12.74
C TYR A 226 -22.82 7.62 12.40
N GLU A 227 -21.90 8.52 12.75
CA GLU A 227 -21.92 9.89 12.25
C GLU A 227 -21.58 9.89 10.75
N ILE A 228 -22.39 10.59 9.96
CA ILE A 228 -22.19 10.68 8.51
C ILE A 228 -21.67 12.07 8.16
N ILE A 229 -20.49 12.12 7.54
CA ILE A 229 -19.82 13.33 7.10
C ILE A 229 -19.78 13.30 5.57
N ASP A 230 -20.68 14.05 4.92
CA ASP A 230 -20.74 14.14 3.44
C ASP A 230 -19.98 15.38 2.95
N GLN A 231 -18.78 15.17 2.42
CA GLN A 231 -17.92 16.23 1.91
C GLN A 231 -18.26 16.66 0.47
N ARG A 232 -19.11 15.91 -0.24
CA ARG A 232 -19.48 16.23 -1.63
C ARG A 232 -20.34 17.50 -1.72
N VAL A 233 -21.00 17.86 -0.62
CA VAL A 233 -21.84 19.06 -0.51
C VAL A 233 -20.99 20.32 -0.32
N ILE A 234 -19.79 20.20 0.25
CA ILE A 234 -18.88 21.32 0.57
C ILE A 234 -18.05 21.72 -0.66
N SER A 235 -17.87 20.82 -1.63
CA SER A 235 -17.10 21.07 -2.86
C SER A 235 -17.86 21.86 -3.96
N LYS A 236 -18.72 22.82 -3.58
CA LYS A 236 -19.38 23.75 -4.51
C LYS A 236 -18.91 25.18 -4.33
#